data_AF-A0A9D5J328-F1
#
_entry.id   AF-A0A9D5J328-F1
#
_cell.length_a   1.000
_cell.length_b   1.000
_cell.length_c   1.000
_cell.angle_alpha   90.00
_cell.angle_beta   90.00
_cell.angle_gamma   90.00
#
_symmetry.space_group_name_H-M   'P 1'
#
loop_
_entity.id
_entity.type
_entity.pdbx_description
1 polymer ?
#
loop_
_entity_poly.entity_id
_entity_poly.type
_entity_poly.pdbx_seq_one_letter_code
_entity_poly.pdbx_strand_id
1 'polypeptide(L)'
;MSQELRVEFKMVASNRRPAPKPEAAPATRTEKRRVDRAARKARNLALAYYIDGLVRSGKVADYAAMAITCGVSRTIVTRVLSCCATPIVKQDRILRVGSVGLEK
;
A
#
# COMPACT_ATOMS: atom_id res chain seq x y z
N MET A 1 9.05 51.93 -14.33
CA MET A 1 9.97 51.87 -13.18
C MET A 1 9.59 50.63 -12.35
N SER A 2 10.01 49.45 -12.77
CA SER A 2 9.68 48.19 -12.07
C SER A 2 10.76 47.94 -11.01
N GLN A 3 10.38 47.93 -9.73
CA GLN A 3 11.29 47.60 -8.63
C GLN A 3 11.36 46.08 -8.47
N GLU A 4 12.57 45.54 -8.54
CA GLU A 4 12.83 44.12 -8.38
C GLU A 4 12.90 43.79 -6.87
N LEU A 5 11.90 43.07 -6.37
CA LEU A 5 11.83 42.65 -4.97
C LEU A 5 12.79 41.47 -4.75
N ARG A 6 13.97 41.75 -4.16
CA ARG A 6 14.90 40.71 -3.71
C ARG A 6 14.55 40.28 -2.28
N VAL A 7 14.17 39.02 -2.14
CA VAL A 7 13.87 38.39 -0.86
C VAL A 7 15.07 37.53 -0.46
N GLU A 8 15.80 37.95 0.57
CA GLU A 8 16.85 37.14 1.18
C GLU A 8 16.28 36.22 2.26
N PHE A 9 16.36 34.91 2.03
CA PHE A 9 16.01 33.91 3.02
C PHE A 9 17.24 33.56 3.87
N LYS A 10 17.29 34.08 5.10
CA LYS A 10 18.23 33.57 6.11
C LYS A 10 17.75 32.21 6.61
N MET A 11 18.38 31.13 6.13
CA MET A 11 18.24 29.82 6.75
C MET A 11 18.97 29.82 8.10
N VAL A 12 18.21 29.89 9.19
CA VAL A 12 18.74 29.53 10.51
C VAL A 12 18.79 28.01 10.57
N ALA A 13 20.00 27.45 10.47
CA ALA A 13 20.23 26.03 10.70
C ALA A 13 19.87 25.71 12.15
N SER A 14 18.65 25.22 12.38
CA SER A 14 18.25 24.73 13.69
C SER A 14 19.11 23.51 14.01
N ASN A 15 20.05 23.66 14.95
CA ASN A 15 20.74 22.54 15.60
C ASN A 15 19.72 21.71 16.40
N ARG A 16 18.91 20.91 15.71
CA ARG A 16 18.11 19.85 16.33
C ARG A 16 19.04 18.68 16.59
N ARG A 17 19.62 18.64 17.79
CA ARG A 17 20.20 17.41 18.34
C ARG A 17 19.09 16.35 18.29
N PRO A 18 19.23 15.23 17.56
CA PRO A 18 18.19 14.21 17.58
C PRO A 18 18.14 13.61 18.99
N ALA A 19 16.99 13.72 19.65
CA ALA A 19 16.73 13.01 20.90
C ALA A 19 16.96 11.51 20.69
N PRO A 20 17.53 10.78 21.68
CA PRO A 20 17.74 9.35 21.56
C PRO A 20 16.38 8.68 21.38
N LYS A 21 16.19 8.09 20.20
CA LYS A 21 14.97 7.37 19.84
C LYS A 21 14.87 6.15 20.76
N PRO A 22 13.73 5.89 21.43
CA PRO A 22 13.56 4.65 22.18
C PRO A 22 13.70 3.50 21.19
N GLU A 23 14.77 2.74 21.34
CA GLU A 23 15.11 1.63 20.47
C GLU A 23 14.18 0.47 20.83
N ALA A 24 12.98 0.46 20.25
CA ALA A 24 12.13 -0.72 20.31
C ALA A 24 12.95 -1.90 19.78
N ALA A 25 13.16 -2.91 20.63
CA ALA A 25 14.04 -4.03 20.36
C ALA A 25 13.80 -4.61 18.95
N PRO A 26 14.85 -4.94 18.18
CA PRO A 26 14.75 -5.27 16.74
C PRO A 26 13.75 -6.38 16.41
N ALA A 27 13.49 -7.29 17.36
CA ALA A 27 12.48 -8.33 17.28
C ALA A 27 11.05 -7.76 17.13
N THR A 28 10.69 -6.74 17.92
CA THR A 28 9.34 -6.12 17.90
C THR A 28 9.06 -5.39 16.58
N ARG A 29 10.05 -4.69 16.03
CA ARG A 29 9.95 -4.01 14.73
C ARG A 29 9.83 -5.00 13.57
N THR A 30 10.52 -6.13 13.67
CA THR A 30 10.48 -7.20 12.66
C THR A 30 9.12 -7.88 12.64
N GLU A 31 8.55 -8.16 13.82
CA GLU A 31 7.23 -8.80 13.92
C GLU A 31 6.11 -7.86 13.43
N LYS A 32 6.15 -6.58 13.82
CA LYS A 32 5.20 -5.59 13.27
C LYS A 32 5.24 -5.52 11.75
N ARG A 33 6.44 -5.53 11.15
CA ARG A 33 6.60 -5.56 9.68
C ARG A 33 6.04 -6.83 9.04
N ARG A 34 6.08 -7.97 9.72
CA ARG A 34 5.48 -9.23 9.22
C ARG A 34 3.96 -9.14 9.20
N VAL A 35 3.37 -8.66 10.30
CA VAL A 35 1.92 -8.42 10.41
C VAL A 35 1.46 -7.44 9.33
N ASP A 36 2.16 -6.32 9.14
CA ASP A 36 1.83 -5.32 8.11
C ASP A 36 1.93 -5.89 6.67
N ARG A 37 2.86 -6.81 6.43
CA ARG A 37 2.96 -7.50 5.13
C ARG A 37 1.81 -8.48 4.92
N ALA A 38 1.41 -9.20 5.96
CA ALA A 38 0.28 -10.12 5.89
C ALA A 38 -1.03 -9.38 5.64
N ALA A 39 -1.29 -8.30 6.38
CA ALA A 39 -2.46 -7.45 6.18
C ALA A 39 -2.52 -6.88 4.75
N ARG A 40 -1.39 -6.41 4.21
CA ARG A 40 -1.32 -5.94 2.81
C ARG A 40 -1.63 -7.04 1.80
N LYS A 41 -1.12 -8.26 2.00
CA LYS A 41 -1.43 -9.40 1.13
C LYS A 41 -2.91 -9.76 1.15
N ALA A 42 -3.53 -9.77 2.32
CA ALA A 42 -4.96 -10.03 2.45
C ALA A 42 -5.81 -8.95 1.77
N ARG A 43 -5.49 -7.68 1.95
CA ARG A 43 -6.16 -6.57 1.24
C ARG A 43 -6.02 -6.70 -0.27
N ASN A 44 -4.82 -6.98 -0.77
CA ASN A 44 -4.59 -7.17 -2.20
C ASN A 44 -5.37 -8.36 -2.75
N LEU A 45 -5.45 -9.47 -2.02
CA LEU A 45 -6.26 -10.63 -2.41
C LEU A 45 -7.75 -10.29 -2.45
N ALA A 46 -8.28 -9.58 -1.45
CA ALA A 46 -9.67 -9.13 -1.44
C ALA A 46 -9.97 -8.18 -2.61
N LEU A 47 -9.07 -7.23 -2.89
CA LEU A 47 -9.18 -6.33 -4.04
C LEU A 47 -9.15 -7.10 -5.36
N ALA A 48 -8.32 -8.13 -5.48
CA ALA A 48 -8.24 -8.95 -6.68
C ALA A 48 -9.57 -9.66 -6.96
N TYR A 49 -10.22 -10.22 -5.93
CA TYR A 49 -11.55 -10.81 -6.05
C TYR A 49 -12.63 -9.79 -6.40
N TYR A 50 -12.57 -8.60 -5.80
CA TYR A 50 -13.52 -7.53 -6.09
C TYR A 50 -13.41 -7.08 -7.54
N ILE A 51 -12.19 -6.83 -8.05
CA ILE A 51 -11.94 -6.45 -9.44
C ILE A 51 -12.41 -7.55 -10.39
N ASP A 52 -12.09 -8.81 -10.10
CA ASP A 52 -12.54 -9.94 -10.92
C ASP A 52 -14.07 -10.03 -10.98
N GLY A 53 -14.75 -9.81 -9.85
CA GLY A 53 -16.20 -9.74 -9.77
C GLY A 53 -16.81 -8.58 -10.57
N LEU A 54 -16.16 -7.41 -10.58
CA LEU A 54 -16.60 -6.27 -11.40
C LEU A 54 -16.54 -6.56 -12.90
N VAL A 55 -15.48 -7.24 -13.35
CA VAL A 55 -15.34 -7.63 -14.76
C VAL A 55 -16.35 -8.72 -15.12
N ARG A 56 -16.50 -9.76 -14.29
CA ARG A 56 -17.49 -10.83 -14.52
C ARG A 56 -18.94 -10.35 -14.52
N SER A 57 -19.25 -9.33 -13.72
CA SER A 57 -20.59 -8.72 -13.68
C SER A 57 -20.84 -7.71 -14.81
N GLY A 58 -19.85 -7.47 -15.68
CA GLY A 58 -19.96 -6.51 -16.78
C GLY A 58 -19.98 -5.04 -16.34
N LYS A 59 -19.76 -4.75 -15.05
CA LYS A 59 -19.67 -3.36 -14.53
C LYS A 59 -18.43 -2.64 -15.03
N VAL A 60 -17.38 -3.40 -15.35
CA VAL A 60 -16.15 -2.91 -15.97
C VAL A 60 -15.85 -3.81 -17.16
N ALA A 61 -15.54 -3.21 -18.31
CA ALA A 61 -15.35 -3.94 -19.56
C ALA A 61 -14.18 -4.93 -19.51
N ASP A 62 -13.03 -4.50 -18.98
CA ASP A 62 -11.84 -5.33 -18.81
C ASP A 62 -10.88 -4.74 -17.74
N TYR A 63 -9.77 -5.41 -17.49
CA TYR A 63 -8.76 -4.95 -16.53
C TYR A 63 -8.02 -3.67 -16.97
N ALA A 64 -8.00 -3.35 -18.28
CA ALA A 64 -7.41 -2.11 -18.77
C ALA A 64 -8.31 -0.91 -18.48
N ALA A 65 -9.62 -1.07 -18.69
CA ALA A 65 -10.65 -0.12 -18.28
C ALA A 65 -10.58 0.10 -16.76
N MET A 66 -10.43 -0.96 -15.96
CA MET A 66 -10.24 -0.83 -14.51
C MET A 66 -9.03 0.03 -14.15
N ALA A 67 -7.90 -0.16 -14.83
CA ALA A 67 -6.69 0.63 -14.60
C ALA A 67 -6.93 2.13 -14.86
N ILE A 68 -7.64 2.45 -15.96
CA ILE A 68 -8.02 3.81 -16.31
C ILE A 68 -8.99 4.39 -15.27
N THR A 69 -10.05 3.66 -14.91
CA THR A 69 -11.05 4.10 -13.93
C THR A 69 -10.42 4.42 -12.57
N CYS A 70 -9.43 3.63 -12.15
CA CYS A 70 -8.73 3.86 -10.88
C CYS A 70 -7.55 4.85 -10.99
N GLY A 71 -7.21 5.34 -12.18
CA GLY A 71 -6.05 6.21 -12.39
C GLY A 71 -4.72 5.54 -12.08
N VAL A 72 -4.62 4.21 -12.25
CA VAL A 72 -3.42 3.42 -11.97
C VAL A 72 -2.86 2.78 -13.24
N SER A 73 -1.60 2.38 -13.21
CA SER A 73 -1.02 1.63 -14.33
C SER A 73 -1.60 0.21 -14.42
N ARG A 74 -1.67 -0.34 -15.63
CA ARG A 74 -2.10 -1.74 -15.86
C ARG A 74 -1.27 -2.73 -15.04
N THR A 75 0.03 -2.47 -14.88
CA THR A 75 0.94 -3.29 -14.07
C THR A 75 0.51 -3.41 -12.60
N ILE A 76 -0.07 -2.34 -12.03
CA ILE A 76 -0.59 -2.37 -10.65
C ILE A 76 -1.79 -3.32 -10.58
N VAL A 77 -2.73 -3.22 -11.53
CA VAL A 77 -3.89 -4.11 -11.62
C VAL A 77 -3.44 -5.56 -11.78
N THR A 78 -2.49 -5.84 -12.69
CA THR A 78 -1.93 -7.18 -12.88
C THR A 78 -1.26 -7.73 -11.62
N ARG A 79 -0.52 -6.91 -10.87
CA ARG A 79 0.09 -7.34 -9.59
C ARG A 79 -0.96 -7.73 -8.56
N VAL A 80 -2.07 -6.99 -8.49
CA VAL A 80 -3.19 -7.31 -7.61
C VAL A 80 -3.83 -8.63 -8.06
N LEU A 81 -4.16 -8.76 -9.34
CA LEU A 81 -4.77 -9.97 -9.91
C LEU A 81 -3.89 -11.22 -9.81
N SER A 82 -2.57 -11.07 -9.80
CA SER A 82 -1.63 -12.17 -9.57
C SER A 82 -1.86 -12.87 -8.21
N CYS A 83 -2.51 -12.19 -7.25
CA CYS A 83 -2.91 -12.80 -5.98
C CYS A 83 -3.96 -13.91 -6.18
N CYS A 84 -4.87 -13.78 -7.15
CA CYS A 84 -5.87 -14.82 -7.47
C CYS A 84 -5.25 -16.06 -8.12
N ALA A 85 -4.09 -15.93 -8.78
CA ALA A 85 -3.38 -17.08 -9.36
C ALA A 85 -2.70 -17.96 -8.31
N THR A 86 -2.67 -17.54 -7.04
CA THR A 86 -2.12 -18.37 -5.96
C THR A 86 -3.07 -19.52 -5.60
N PRO A 87 -2.57 -20.71 -5.22
CA PRO A 87 -3.41 -21.83 -4.81
C PRO A 87 -4.40 -21.45 -3.70
N ILE A 88 -5.63 -21.97 -3.74
CA ILE A 88 -6.72 -21.67 -2.78
C ILE A 88 -6.27 -21.88 -1.33
N VAL A 89 -5.51 -22.94 -1.04
CA VAL A 89 -4.97 -23.21 0.30
C VAL A 89 -4.06 -22.06 0.80
N LYS A 90 -3.27 -21.46 -0.10
CA LYS A 90 -2.42 -20.31 0.24
C LYS A 90 -3.24 -19.03 0.40
N GLN A 91 -4.31 -18.87 -0.38
CA GLN A 91 -5.23 -17.74 -0.25
C GLN A 91 -5.98 -17.76 1.09
N ASP A 92 -6.52 -18.90 1.49
CA ASP A 92 -7.18 -19.07 2.79
C ASP A 92 -6.21 -18.74 3.94
N ARG A 93 -4.97 -19.23 3.85
CA ARG A 93 -3.92 -18.85 4.81
C ARG A 93 -3.63 -17.34 4.81
N ILE A 94 -3.58 -16.69 3.64
CA ILE A 94 -3.35 -15.24 3.54
C ILE A 94 -4.48 -14.47 4.22
N LEU A 95 -5.74 -14.87 4.01
CA LEU A 95 -6.90 -14.23 4.63
C LEU A 95 -6.88 -14.41 6.15
N ARG A 96 -6.63 -15.64 6.64
CA ARG A 96 -6.56 -15.94 8.08
C ARG A 96 -5.42 -15.22 8.79
N VAL A 97 -4.25 -15.11 8.17
CA VAL A 97 -3.10 -14.42 8.79
C VAL A 97 -3.23 -12.90 8.69
N GLY A 98 -3.87 -12.40 7.62
CA GLY A 98 -4.09 -10.97 7.43
C GLY A 98 -5.22 -10.39 8.30
N SER A 99 -6.23 -11.17 8.67
CA SER A 99 -7.33 -10.73 9.54
C SER A 99 -6.86 -10.41 10.96
N VAL A 100 -5.92 -11.19 11.50
CA VAL A 100 -5.33 -10.99 12.84
C VAL A 100 -4.59 -9.64 12.96
N GLY A 101 -4.19 -9.04 11.83
CA GLY A 101 -3.53 -7.73 11.79
C GLY A 101 -4.46 -6.53 11.65
N LEU A 102 -5.77 -6.73 11.50
CA LEU A 102 -6.77 -5.66 11.31
C LEU A 102 -7.51 -5.25 12.59
N GLU A 103 -7.41 -6.03 13.66
CA GLU A 103 -8.13 -5.81 14.94
C GLU A 103 -7.33 -4.99 15.99
N LYS A 104 -6.47 -4.07 15.57
CA LYS A 104 -5.67 -3.25 16.51
C LYS A 104 -5.80 -1.76 16.25
#